data_AF-A0A979ENK3-F1
#
_entry.id   AF-A0A979ENK3-F1
#
_cell.length_a   1.000
_cell.length_b   1.000
_cell.length_c   1.000
_cell.angle_alpha   90.00
_cell.angle_beta   90.00
_cell.angle_gamma   90.00
#
_symmetry.space_group_name_H-M   'P 1'
#
loop_
_entity.id
_entity.type
_entity.pdbx_description
1 polymer ?
#
loop_
_entity_poly.entity_id
_entity_poly.type
_entity_poly.pdbx_seq_one_letter_code
_entity_poly.pdbx_strand_id
1 'polypeptide(L)'
;MRIYERDNFMGQMYEMSDDCDSFMDRYHWSNGCMSCHVMDGHWLMYEQPHYRGRMWYFRPGEYRNFRDYGGMRFMSMRRIMDSWY
;
A
#
# COMPACT_ATOMS: atom_id res chain seq x y z
N MET A 1 -1.20 -7.91 -4.08
CA MET A 1 -1.95 -6.94 -3.24
C MET A 1 -2.77 -6.03 -4.14
N ARG A 2 -4.02 -5.74 -3.82
CA ARG A 2 -4.82 -4.74 -4.54
C ARG A 2 -4.84 -3.45 -3.74
N ILE A 3 -4.60 -2.34 -4.41
CA ILE A 3 -4.66 -1.00 -3.82
C ILE A 3 -5.75 -0.20 -4.51
N TYR A 4 -6.36 0.71 -3.76
CA TYR A 4 -7.45 1.54 -4.21
C TYR A 4 -7.17 2.99 -3.87
N GLU A 5 -7.54 3.86 -4.80
CA GLU A 5 -7.42 5.31 -4.68
C GLU A 5 -8.26 5.87 -3.51
N ARG A 6 -9.39 5.23 -3.19
CA ARG A 6 -10.34 5.68 -2.15
C ARG A 6 -10.60 4.61 -1.10
N ASP A 7 -11.20 5.02 0.01
CA ASP A 7 -11.69 4.12 1.05
C ASP A 7 -12.76 3.14 0.51
N ASN A 8 -13.00 2.06 1.24
CA ASN A 8 -13.99 1.02 0.97
C ASN A 8 -13.86 0.38 -0.42
N PHE A 9 -12.62 0.20 -0.90
CA PHE A 9 -12.32 -0.44 -2.19
C PHE A 9 -12.93 0.30 -3.39
N MET A 10 -13.06 1.62 -3.27
CA MET A 10 -13.61 2.48 -4.32
C MET A 10 -12.53 3.22 -5.10
N GLY A 11 -12.95 3.85 -6.21
CA GLY A 11 -12.08 4.62 -7.08
C GLY A 11 -11.24 3.72 -7.98
N GLN A 12 -10.12 4.25 -8.46
CA GLN A 12 -9.22 3.50 -9.31
C GLN A 12 -8.53 2.37 -8.52
N MET A 13 -8.43 1.19 -9.13
CA MET A 13 -7.84 0.00 -8.52
C MET A 13 -6.65 -0.49 -9.35
N TYR A 14 -5.59 -0.89 -8.66
CA TYR A 14 -4.47 -1.58 -9.27
C TYR A 14 -4.08 -2.83 -8.48
N GLU A 15 -3.72 -3.90 -9.20
CA GLU A 15 -3.18 -5.12 -8.62
C GLU A 15 -1.65 -5.10 -8.69
N MET A 16 -1.03 -5.17 -7.52
CA MET A 16 0.41 -5.09 -7.29
C MET A 16 0.98 -6.47 -7.00
N SER A 17 2.01 -6.84 -7.76
CA SER A 17 2.80 -8.06 -7.56
C SER A 17 4.23 -7.76 -7.07
N ASP A 18 4.68 -6.52 -7.26
CA ASP A 18 6.04 -6.04 -7.06
C ASP A 18 6.07 -4.76 -6.21
N ASP A 19 7.29 -4.31 -5.89
CA ASP A 19 7.53 -3.08 -5.15
C ASP A 19 7.07 -1.82 -5.92
N CYS A 20 6.72 -0.77 -5.17
CA CYS A 20 6.35 0.52 -5.71
C CYS A 20 7.03 1.65 -4.93
N ASP A 21 7.99 2.32 -5.57
CA ASP A 21 8.75 3.42 -4.98
C ASP A 21 7.92 4.69 -4.78
N SER A 22 6.90 4.94 -5.60
CA SER A 22 6.10 6.18 -5.52
C SER A 22 4.73 5.99 -6.19
N PHE A 23 3.64 6.07 -5.41
CA PHE A 23 2.28 6.05 -5.97
C PHE A 23 1.97 7.32 -6.78
N MET A 24 2.59 8.45 -6.44
CA MET A 24 2.42 9.71 -7.17
C MET A 24 3.00 9.61 -8.58
N ASP A 25 4.21 9.08 -8.71
CA ASP A 25 4.85 9.01 -10.03
C ASP A 25 4.25 7.90 -10.90
N ARG A 26 3.89 6.76 -10.29
CA ARG A 26 3.38 5.60 -11.02
C ARG A 26 1.89 5.69 -11.36
N TYR A 27 1.08 6.30 -10.49
CA TYR A 27 -0.39 6.32 -10.64
C TYR A 27 -1.02 7.70 -10.53
N HIS A 28 -0.22 8.76 -10.33
CA HIS A 28 -0.71 10.13 -10.12
C HIS A 28 -1.66 10.27 -8.91
N TRP A 29 -1.51 9.38 -7.92
CA TRP A 29 -2.29 9.42 -6.69
C TRP A 29 -1.59 10.30 -5.65
N SER A 30 -1.89 11.60 -5.67
CA SER A 30 -1.29 12.59 -4.75
C SER A 30 -1.56 12.31 -3.27
N ASN A 31 -2.62 11.56 -2.97
CA ASN A 31 -2.97 11.14 -1.61
C ASN A 31 -2.51 9.71 -1.29
N GLY A 32 -1.79 9.05 -2.20
CA GLY A 32 -1.44 7.65 -2.05
C GLY A 32 -2.64 6.71 -2.19
N CYS A 33 -2.49 5.47 -1.73
CA CYS A 33 -3.63 4.56 -1.59
C CYS A 33 -4.39 4.83 -0.29
N MET A 34 -5.71 4.61 -0.32
CA MET A 34 -6.63 4.87 0.81
C MET A 34 -7.33 3.60 1.32
N SER A 35 -7.36 2.55 0.52
CA SER A 35 -7.71 1.19 0.97
C SER A 35 -6.92 0.14 0.20
N CYS A 36 -6.79 -1.06 0.78
CA CYS A 36 -6.09 -2.15 0.13
C CYS A 36 -6.63 -3.52 0.54
N HIS A 37 -6.47 -4.49 -0.35
CA HIS A 37 -6.76 -5.89 -0.09
C HIS A 37 -5.49 -6.70 -0.36
N VAL A 38 -4.90 -7.22 0.70
CA VAL A 38 -3.77 -8.13 0.60
C VAL A 38 -4.30 -9.54 0.36
N MET A 39 -4.29 -9.97 -0.91
CA MET A 39 -4.73 -11.31 -1.29
C MET A 39 -3.83 -12.41 -0.71
N ASP A 40 -2.52 -12.20 -0.80
CA ASP A 40 -1.48 -13.12 -0.33
C ASP A 40 -0.17 -12.37 -0.05
N GLY A 41 0.67 -13.00 0.78
CA GLY A 41 1.99 -12.50 1.16
C GLY A 41 1.96 -11.37 2.18
N HIS A 42 3.15 -10.84 2.46
CA HIS A 42 3.35 -9.79 3.44
C HIS A 42 3.88 -8.53 2.77
N TRP A 43 3.38 -7.37 3.21
CA TRP A 43 3.69 -6.09 2.58
C TRP A 43 4.08 -5.06 3.64
N LEU A 44 5.06 -4.24 3.30
CA LEU A 44 5.41 -3.02 4.04
C LEU A 44 4.93 -1.82 3.26
N MET A 45 4.16 -0.94 3.88
CA MET A 45 3.77 0.34 3.29
C MET A 45 4.40 1.48 4.06
N TYR A 46 4.76 2.55 3.35
CA TYR A 46 5.52 3.67 3.88
C TYR A 46 4.80 4.98 3.64
N GLU A 47 4.91 5.88 4.61
CA GLU A 47 4.32 7.21 4.58
C GLU A 47 4.89 8.10 3.45
N GLN A 48 6.17 7.93 3.11
CA GLN A 48 6.85 8.74 2.09
C GLN A 48 7.24 7.90 0.87
N PRO A 49 7.46 8.53 -0.29
CA PRO A 49 8.08 7.87 -1.44
C PRO A 49 9.46 7.28 -1.09
N HIS A 50 9.90 6.31 -1.89
CA HIS A 50 11.20 5.65 -1.78
C HIS A 50 11.45 4.99 -0.41
N TYR A 51 10.40 4.40 0.18
CA TYR A 51 10.47 3.60 1.41
C TYR A 51 10.96 4.38 2.64
N ARG A 52 10.58 5.65 2.72
CA ARG A 52 10.97 6.57 3.80
C ARG A 52 9.82 6.85 4.75
N GLY A 53 10.17 7.44 5.89
CA GLY A 53 9.21 7.79 6.92
C GLY A 53 8.78 6.58 7.74
N ARG A 54 7.59 6.66 8.33
CA ARG A 54 7.04 5.56 9.12
C ARG A 54 6.62 4.41 8.20
N MET A 55 6.77 3.19 8.70
CA MET A 55 6.40 1.97 8.00
C MET A 55 5.33 1.19 8.75
N TRP A 56 4.47 0.52 8.00
CA TRP A 56 3.43 -0.36 8.52
C TRP A 56 3.46 -1.68 7.79
N TYR A 57 3.21 -2.71 8.57
CA TYR A 57 3.18 -4.07 8.10
C TYR A 57 1.74 -4.54 7.89
N PHE A 58 1.49 -5.06 6.69
CA PHE A 58 0.20 -5.54 6.24
C PHE A 58 0.28 -7.05 5.97
N ARG A 59 -0.66 -7.78 6.57
CA ARG A 59 -0.85 -9.23 6.40
C ARG A 59 -1.95 -9.50 5.37
N PRO A 60 -2.11 -10.73 4.88
CA PRO A 60 -3.27 -11.11 4.10
C PRO A 60 -4.57 -10.71 4.82
N GLY A 61 -5.44 -9.98 4.12
CA GLY A 61 -6.63 -9.39 4.71
C GLY A 61 -7.15 -8.16 3.96
N GLU A 62 -8.33 -7.71 4.40
CA GLU A 62 -9.07 -6.59 3.85
C GLU A 62 -8.91 -5.33 4.70
N TYR A 63 -8.34 -4.27 4.14
CA TYR A 63 -8.13 -2.98 4.81
C TYR A 63 -8.96 -1.91 4.11
N ARG A 64 -10.18 -1.70 4.62
CA ARG A 64 -11.18 -0.81 3.99
C ARG A 64 -10.86 0.67 4.14
N ASN A 65 -10.07 1.06 5.12
CA ASN A 65 -9.61 2.44 5.29
C ASN A 65 -8.32 2.45 6.11
N PHE A 66 -7.59 3.55 6.04
CA PHE A 66 -6.36 3.73 6.82
C PHE A 66 -6.52 4.68 8.02
N ARG A 67 -7.76 4.90 8.49
CA ARG A 67 -8.03 5.80 9.63
C ARG A 67 -7.45 5.24 10.93
N ASP A 68 -7.57 3.93 11.14
CA ASP A 68 -6.97 3.24 12.30
C ASP A 68 -5.43 3.30 12.29
N TYR A 69 -4.85 3.62 11.14
CA TYR A 69 -3.42 3.85 10.95
C TYR A 69 -3.05 5.33 11.03
N GLY A 70 -3.85 6.13 11.75
CA GLY A 70 -3.61 7.57 11.94
C GLY A 70 -4.07 8.45 10.78
N GLY A 71 -4.93 7.94 9.89
CA GLY A 71 -5.36 8.66 8.69
C GLY A 71 -4.20 8.87 7.70
N MET A 72 -3.23 7.96 7.73
CA MET A 72 -1.98 8.11 7.00
C MET A 72 -2.15 7.75 5.54
N ARG A 73 -1.34 8.43 4.73
CA ARG A 73 -1.27 8.25 3.29
C ARG A 73 -0.04 7.43 2.98
N PHE A 74 -0.21 6.29 2.34
CA PHE A 74 0.91 5.48 1.93
C PHE A 74 1.38 5.93 0.56
N MET A 75 2.66 6.30 0.47
CA MET A 75 3.28 6.86 -0.73
C MET A 75 4.23 5.86 -1.42
N SER A 76 4.67 4.81 -0.73
CA SER A 76 5.43 3.70 -1.32
C SER A 76 5.14 2.37 -0.62
N MET A 77 5.46 1.25 -1.26
CA MET A 77 5.23 -0.10 -0.72
C MET A 77 6.25 -1.12 -1.20
N ARG A 78 6.57 -2.09 -0.34
CA ARG A 78 7.46 -3.22 -0.64
C ARG A 78 6.82 -4.53 -0.29
N ARG A 79 7.02 -5.52 -1.15
CA ARG A 79 6.70 -6.91 -0.86
C ARG A 79 7.81 -7.50 0.00
N ILE A 80 7.42 -8.15 1.09
CA ILE A 80 8.34 -9.01 1.82
C ILE A 80 8.36 -10.33 1.07
N MET A 81 9.44 -10.55 0.32
CA MET A 81 9.76 -11.87 -0.21
C MET A 81 10.47 -12.65 0.89
N ASP A 82 9.96 -13.84 1.19
CA ASP A 82 10.66 -14.80 2.05
C ASP A 82 11.88 -15.30 1.26
N SER A 83 12.99 -14.57 1.35
CA SER A 83 14.26 -14.95 0.72
C SER A 83 15.14 -15.65 1.75
N TRP A 84 14.68 -16.78 2.30
CA TRP A 84 15.55 -17.67 3.07
C TRP A 84 15.53 -19.10 2.50
N TYR A 85 16.31 -19.32 1.44
CA TYR A 85 17.07 -20.56 1.22
C TYR A 85 18.39 -20.21 0.53
#